data_AF-A0A1B7KSS6-F1
#
_entry.id   AF-A0A1B7KSS6-F1
#
_cell.length_a   1.000
_cell.length_b   1.000
_cell.length_c   1.000
_cell.angle_alpha   90.00
_cell.angle_beta   90.00
_cell.angle_gamma   90.00
#
_symmetry.space_group_name_H-M   'P 1'
#
loop_
_entity.id
_entity.type
_entity.pdbx_description
1 polymer ?
#
loop_
_entity_poly.entity_id
_entity_poly.type
_entity_poly.pdbx_seq_one_letter_code
_entity_poly.pdbx_strand_id
1 'polypeptide(L)'
;MASLSESIEQEVKRRTYEAMMDYLKSYQGQVEEAIGEFRHGTHAFYHASAENVPHWQGEPGKAHEPISGNLRQMIDATADGLLYEISREIAQIRRKIEERQ
;
A
#
# COMPACT_ATOMS: atom_id res chain seq x y z
N MET A 1 -38.25 -11.40 16.87
CA MET A 1 -38.04 -10.00 16.46
C MET A 1 -37.03 -9.40 17.42
N ALA A 2 -35.96 -8.79 16.91
CA ALA A 2 -35.03 -8.07 17.77
C ALA A 2 -35.76 -6.92 18.48
N SER A 3 -35.37 -6.65 19.71
CA SER A 3 -35.84 -5.47 20.45
C SER A 3 -35.38 -4.18 19.77
N LEU A 4 -36.08 -3.07 20.03
CA LEU A 4 -35.69 -1.75 19.54
C LEU A 4 -34.25 -1.39 19.97
N SER A 5 -33.85 -1.76 21.19
CA SER A 5 -32.49 -1.55 21.69
C SER A 5 -31.45 -2.35 20.92
N GLU A 6 -31.70 -3.64 20.65
CA GLU A 6 -30.80 -4.47 19.85
C GLU A 6 -30.64 -3.92 18.42
N SER A 7 -31.72 -3.44 17.82
CA SER A 7 -31.69 -2.82 16.49
C SER A 7 -30.84 -1.54 16.47
N ILE A 8 -30.98 -0.67 17.49
CA ILE A 8 -30.18 0.55 17.62
C ILE A 8 -28.70 0.20 17.81
N GLU A 9 -28.38 -0.79 18.65
CA GLU A 9 -27.00 -1.22 18.87
C GLU A 9 -26.34 -1.75 17.60
N GLN A 10 -27.05 -2.54 16.80
CA GLN A 10 -26.52 -3.07 15.54
C GLN A 10 -26.27 -1.95 14.54
N GLU A 11 -27.18 -0.97 14.44
CA GLU A 11 -27.00 0.19 13.55
C GLU A 11 -25.80 1.05 13.94
N VAL A 12 -25.58 1.28 15.25
CA VAL A 12 -24.39 2.03 15.73
C VAL A 12 -23.10 1.27 15.39
N LYS A 13 -23.07 -0.05 15.60
CA LYS A 13 -21.92 -0.88 15.24
C LYS A 13 -21.66 -0.86 13.73
N ARG A 14 -22.71 -0.95 12.91
CA ARG A 14 -22.63 -0.88 11.44
C ARG A 14 -21.99 0.42 10.99
N ARG A 15 -22.49 1.57 11.47
CA ARG A 15 -21.94 2.90 11.15
C ARG A 15 -20.49 3.06 11.58
N THR A 16 -20.12 2.45 12.72
CA THR A 16 -18.73 2.45 13.19
C THR A 16 -17.82 1.73 12.20
N TYR A 17 -18.22 0.55 11.72
CA TYR A 17 -17.46 -0.19 10.72
C TYR A 17 -17.40 0.53 9.37
N GLU A 18 -18.48 1.18 8.94
CA GLU A 18 -18.50 2.00 7.73
C GLU A 18 -17.48 3.15 7.81
N ALA A 19 -17.45 3.87 8.94
CA ALA A 19 -16.46 4.91 9.17
C ALA A 19 -15.02 4.38 9.15
N MET A 20 -14.77 3.21 9.77
CA MET A 20 -13.45 2.56 9.73
C MET A 20 -13.03 2.20 8.30
N MET A 21 -13.95 1.70 7.46
CA MET A 21 -13.68 1.43 6.06
C MET A 21 -13.29 2.69 5.29
N ASP A 22 -13.97 3.80 5.53
CA ASP A 22 -13.67 5.05 4.82
C ASP A 22 -12.30 5.62 5.21
N TYR A 23 -11.90 5.49 6.48
CA TYR A 23 -10.54 5.81 6.91
C TYR A 23 -9.49 4.93 6.22
N LEU A 24 -9.73 3.62 6.13
CA LEU A 24 -8.78 2.71 5.47
C LEU A 24 -8.66 2.95 3.97
N LYS A 25 -9.75 3.30 3.27
CA LYS A 25 -9.69 3.70 1.86
C LYS A 25 -8.89 4.98 1.66
N SER A 26 -9.08 5.96 2.54
CA SER A 26 -8.30 7.20 2.51
C SER A 26 -6.81 6.91 2.74
N TYR A 27 -6.50 6.06 3.72
CA TYR A 27 -5.14 5.63 3.98
C TYR A 27 -4.53 4.84 2.83
N GLN A 28 -5.33 3.97 2.17
CA GLN A 28 -4.91 3.27 0.96
C GLN A 28 -4.47 4.26 -0.12
N GLY A 29 -5.27 5.30 -0.39
CA GLY A 29 -4.93 6.33 -1.38
C GLY A 29 -3.63 7.08 -1.05
N GLN A 30 -3.39 7.38 0.23
CA GLN A 30 -2.13 8.01 0.67
C GLN A 30 -0.92 7.09 0.46
N VAL A 31 -1.08 5.79 0.70
CA VAL A 31 -0.03 4.80 0.46
C VAL A 31 0.23 4.64 -1.05
N GLU A 32 -0.82 4.63 -1.87
CA GLU A 32 -0.69 4.60 -3.34
C GLU A 32 0.06 5.83 -3.87
N GLU A 33 -0.24 7.02 -3.34
CA GLU A 33 0.45 8.28 -3.68
C GLU A 33 1.95 8.20 -3.31
N ALA A 34 2.27 7.81 -2.08
CA ALA A 34 3.65 7.66 -1.63
C ALA A 34 4.43 6.64 -2.48
N ILE A 35 3.83 5.49 -2.80
CA ILE A 35 4.42 4.49 -3.71
C ILE A 35 4.68 5.11 -5.10
N GLY A 36 3.76 5.93 -5.59
CA GLY A 36 3.92 6.67 -6.84
C GLY A 36 5.14 7.59 -6.83
N GLU A 37 5.32 8.36 -5.76
CA GLU A 37 6.50 9.23 -5.56
C GLU A 37 7.80 8.43 -5.49
N PHE A 38 7.82 7.32 -4.75
CA PHE A 38 8.99 6.43 -4.68
C PHE A 38 9.33 5.85 -6.05
N ARG A 39 8.34 5.39 -6.81
CA ARG A 39 8.55 4.86 -8.17
C ARG A 39 9.08 5.93 -9.11
N HIS A 40 8.56 7.16 -9.02
CA HIS A 40 9.05 8.29 -9.79
C HIS A 40 10.51 8.61 -9.46
N GLY A 41 10.87 8.72 -8.17
CA GLY A 41 12.25 8.97 -7.74
C GLY A 41 13.20 7.85 -8.19
N THR A 42 12.77 6.59 -8.11
CA THR A 42 13.57 5.46 -8.56
C THR A 42 13.75 5.47 -10.08
N HIS A 43 12.72 5.85 -10.85
CA HIS A 43 12.84 6.04 -12.28
C HIS A 43 13.87 7.11 -12.64
N ALA A 44 13.85 8.25 -11.95
CA ALA A 44 14.85 9.30 -12.12
C ALA A 44 16.27 8.80 -11.79
N PHE A 45 16.44 8.02 -10.72
CA PHE A 45 17.70 7.37 -10.38
C PHE A 45 18.20 6.44 -11.49
N TYR A 46 17.34 5.59 -12.06
CA TYR A 46 17.74 4.69 -13.15
C TYR A 46 18.10 5.45 -14.42
N HIS A 47 17.38 6.52 -14.74
CA HIS A 47 17.69 7.38 -15.88
C HIS A 47 19.08 8.01 -15.74
N ALA A 48 19.34 8.66 -14.60
CA ALA A 48 20.66 9.24 -14.32
C ALA A 48 21.76 8.17 -14.29
N SER A 49 21.46 6.98 -13.75
CA SER A 49 22.40 5.86 -13.77
C SER A 49 22.74 5.42 -15.19
N ALA A 50 21.76 5.31 -16.10
CA ALA A 50 22.00 4.86 -17.47
C ALA A 50 22.97 5.77 -18.23
N GLU A 51 22.97 7.07 -17.93
CA GLU A 51 23.90 8.06 -18.50
C GLU A 51 25.32 7.94 -17.94
N ASN A 52 25.46 7.53 -16.67
CA ASN A 52 26.74 7.60 -15.94
C ASN A 52 27.46 6.25 -15.80
N VAL A 53 26.72 5.16 -15.64
CA VAL A 53 27.25 3.80 -15.42
C VAL A 53 28.23 3.35 -16.52
N PRO A 54 28.03 3.65 -17.83
CA PRO A 54 29.00 3.29 -18.86
C PRO A 54 30.42 3.88 -18.63
N HIS A 55 30.53 4.92 -17.81
CA HIS A 55 31.78 5.60 -17.50
C HIS A 55 32.42 5.12 -16.18
N TRP A 56 31.73 4.28 -15.40
CA TRP A 56 32.23 3.76 -14.13
C TRP A 56 33.10 2.52 -14.36
N GLN A 57 34.41 2.68 -14.18
CA GLN A 57 35.35 1.57 -14.31
C GLN A 57 35.51 0.79 -12.99
N GLY A 58 35.86 -0.49 -13.11
CA GLY A 58 36.19 -1.35 -11.97
C GLY A 58 34.96 -1.81 -11.17
N GLU A 59 35.16 -2.06 -9.88
CA GLU A 59 34.15 -2.62 -8.99
C GLU A 59 32.86 -1.78 -8.85
N PRO A 60 32.89 -0.42 -8.86
CA PRO A 60 31.66 0.38 -8.80
C PRO A 60 30.69 0.13 -9.96
N GLY A 61 31.20 -0.05 -11.19
CA GLY A 61 30.35 -0.37 -12.34
C GLY A 61 29.72 -1.76 -12.24
N LYS A 62 30.46 -2.75 -11.72
CA LYS A 62 29.95 -4.11 -11.49
C LYS A 62 28.90 -4.18 -10.37
N ALA A 63 29.06 -3.34 -9.34
CA ALA A 63 28.14 -3.30 -8.20
C ALA A 63 26.83 -2.57 -8.50
N HIS A 64 26.76 -1.76 -9.57
CA HIS A 64 25.57 -0.99 -9.90
C HIS A 64 24.34 -1.87 -10.13
N GLU A 65 24.42 -2.84 -11.05
CA GLU A 65 23.29 -3.70 -11.40
C GLU A 65 22.65 -4.36 -10.16
N PRO A 66 23.40 -5.07 -9.29
CA PRO A 66 22.79 -5.77 -8.17
C PRO A 66 22.20 -4.80 -7.13
N ILE A 67 22.85 -3.66 -6.87
CA ILE A 67 22.31 -2.62 -5.98
C ILE A 67 21.00 -2.08 -6.55
N SER A 68 21.01 -1.75 -7.83
CA SER A 68 19.88 -1.16 -8.53
C SER A 68 18.70 -2.13 -8.65
N GLY A 69 18.97 -3.44 -8.84
CA GLY A 69 17.99 -4.51 -8.84
C GLY A 69 17.38 -4.74 -7.46
N ASN A 70 18.20 -4.78 -6.42
CA ASN A 70 17.74 -4.90 -5.03
C ASN A 70 16.83 -3.72 -4.63
N LEU A 71 17.18 -2.50 -5.03
CA LEU A 71 16.36 -1.32 -4.78
C LEU A 71 14.97 -1.47 -5.42
N ARG A 72 14.89 -1.89 -6.69
CA ARG A 72 13.61 -2.14 -7.38
C ARG A 72 12.76 -3.14 -6.61
N GLN A 73 13.37 -4.29 -6.29
CA GLN A 73 12.68 -5.39 -5.63
C GLN A 73 12.16 -5.00 -4.25
N MET A 74 12.95 -4.24 -3.48
CA MET A 74 12.54 -3.75 -2.17
C MET A 74 11.32 -2.83 -2.28
N ILE A 75 11.31 -1.92 -3.25
CA ILE A 75 10.20 -0.98 -3.46
C ILE A 75 8.93 -1.72 -3.87
N ASP A 76 9.01 -2.62 -4.85
CA ASP A 76 7.84 -3.36 -5.32
C ASP A 76 7.28 -4.29 -4.24
N ALA A 77 8.13 -5.03 -3.54
CA ALA A 77 7.70 -5.90 -2.44
C ALA A 77 7.07 -5.09 -1.29
N THR A 78 7.61 -3.91 -0.96
CA THR A 78 7.05 -3.04 0.06
C THR A 78 5.70 -2.48 -0.38
N ALA A 79 5.59 -2.03 -1.62
CA ALA A 79 4.35 -1.51 -2.20
C ALA A 79 3.23 -2.55 -2.17
N ASP A 80 3.50 -3.74 -2.72
CA ASP A 80 2.53 -4.82 -2.77
C ASP A 80 2.12 -5.29 -1.37
N GLY A 81 3.08 -5.39 -0.45
CA GLY A 81 2.83 -5.78 0.94
C GLY A 81 1.91 -4.81 1.67
N LEU A 82 2.18 -3.51 1.59
CA LEU A 82 1.35 -2.49 2.25
C LEU A 82 -0.07 -2.45 1.70
N LEU A 83 -0.22 -2.48 0.37
CA LEU A 83 -1.54 -2.46 -0.27
C LEU A 83 -2.34 -3.74 0.02
N TYR A 84 -1.66 -4.89 0.08
CA TYR A 84 -2.29 -6.15 0.48
C TYR A 84 -2.83 -6.09 1.92
N GLU A 85 -2.03 -5.61 2.87
CA GLU A 85 -2.44 -5.49 4.27
C GLU A 85 -3.67 -4.59 4.42
N ILE A 86 -3.69 -3.42 3.77
CA ILE A 86 -4.83 -2.50 3.82
C ILE A 86 -6.08 -3.14 3.19
N SER A 87 -5.92 -3.77 2.02
CA SER A 87 -7.00 -4.46 1.33
C SER A 87 -7.59 -5.59 2.18
N ARG A 88 -6.74 -6.34 2.87
CA ARG A 88 -7.15 -7.41 3.79
C ARG A 88 -7.99 -6.86 4.94
N GLU A 89 -7.56 -5.77 5.57
CA GLU A 89 -8.31 -5.15 6.68
C GLU A 89 -9.67 -4.60 6.22
N ILE A 90 -9.72 -3.96 5.03
CA ILE A 90 -10.98 -3.52 4.42
C ILE A 90 -11.93 -4.70 4.20
N ALA A 91 -11.42 -5.82 3.66
CA ALA A 91 -12.21 -7.02 3.44
C ALA A 91 -12.76 -7.63 4.75
N GLN A 92 -11.96 -7.64 5.81
CA GLN A 92 -12.40 -8.11 7.14
C GLN A 92 -13.51 -7.24 7.72
N ILE A 93 -13.41 -5.91 7.58
CA ILE A 93 -14.46 -5.00 8.09
C ILE A 93 -15.74 -5.13 7.26
N ARG A 94 -15.62 -5.22 5.93
CA ARG A 94 -16.78 -5.47 5.05
C ARG A 94 -17.54 -6.73 5.48
N ARG A 95 -16.82 -7.81 5.75
CA ARG A 95 -17.44 -9.05 6.25
C ARG A 95 -18.17 -8.85 7.57
N LYS A 96 -17.61 -8.06 8.51
CA LYS A 96 -18.29 -7.74 9.78
C LYS A 96 -19.60 -6.96 9.59
N ILE A 97 -19.69 -6.13 8.54
CA ILE A 97 -20.91 -5.40 8.17
C ILE A 97 -21.94 -6.38 7.58
N GLU A 98 -21.53 -7.23 6.64
CA GLU A 98 -22.40 -8.22 5.98
C GLU A 98 -22.98 -9.23 6.97
N GLU A 99 -22.20 -9.71 7.94
CA GLU A 99 -22.65 -10.62 9.01
C GLU A 99 -23.66 -9.96 9.98
N ARG A 100 -23.90 -8.65 9.87
CA ARG A 100 -24.82 -7.86 10.72
C ARG A 100 -26.04 -7.32 9.95
N GLN A 101 -26.15 -7.63 8.66
CA GLN A 101 -27.37 -7.41 7.86
C GLN A 101 -28.40 -8.50 8.17
#